data_AF-A0A0C3CHV3-F1
#
_entry.id   AF-A0A0C3CHV3-F1
#
_cell.length_a   1.000
_cell.length_b   1.000
_cell.length_c   1.000
_cell.angle_alpha   90.00
_cell.angle_beta   90.00
_cell.angle_gamma   90.00
#
_symmetry.space_group_name_H-M   'P 1'
#
loop_
_entity.id
_entity.type
_entity.pdbx_description
1 polymer ?
#
loop_
_entity_poly.entity_id
_entity_poly.type
_entity_poly.pdbx_seq_one_letter_code
_entity_poly.pdbx_strand_id
1 'polypeptide(L)'
;MSTNSRPLGPPPGLTVLPKPALPIPQLESLKFKANQIIDSIHALQWTLEAGGHPAAMPAWPDILSKYSMLLSQTHNFSTALVHPFPTSANAKAPGQNIYERIALHPSMGMTDAQLDGEVVPLLRNQQTIDVLRTENDTVRRLAEHMSTRGSQAVLGLTPPPPPLPGAFPRKPEYEDVLQECAEIRDAHDRRADRAVRAVTMLREKFDWKQRVEVEVEEPEELDWDPRLGHHGHGHFHGHPQAPAEEDVEMDDSDESSDDDEKDENNVEGALTNPDATSPLAV
;
A
#
# COMPACT_ATOMS: atom_id res chain seq x y z
N MET A 1 -65.00 29.99 -36.86
CA MET A 1 -64.11 30.73 -35.94
C MET A 1 -63.39 29.68 -35.11
N SER A 2 -62.22 29.22 -35.56
CA SER A 2 -61.44 28.18 -34.87
C SER A 2 -60.25 28.84 -34.18
N THR A 3 -60.22 28.74 -32.85
CA THR A 3 -59.13 29.22 -32.01
C THR A 3 -57.95 28.26 -32.11
N ASN A 4 -56.83 28.80 -32.58
CA ASN A 4 -55.59 28.10 -32.85
C ASN A 4 -54.82 27.93 -31.53
N SER A 5 -54.97 26.78 -30.87
CA SER A 5 -54.23 26.43 -29.65
C SER A 5 -52.78 26.06 -30.00
N ARG A 6 -51.88 27.04 -29.94
CA ARG A 6 -50.43 26.79 -29.95
C ARG A 6 -50.03 26.09 -28.64
N PRO A 7 -49.22 25.01 -28.68
CA PRO A 7 -48.68 24.42 -27.46
C PRO A 7 -47.70 25.41 -26.81
N LEU A 8 -47.97 25.75 -25.55
CA LEU A 8 -47.08 26.52 -24.68
C LEU A 8 -45.75 25.78 -24.57
N GLY A 9 -44.70 26.37 -25.15
CA GLY A 9 -43.33 26.00 -24.82
C GLY A 9 -43.07 26.25 -23.33
N PRO A 10 -42.14 25.50 -22.71
CA PRO A 10 -41.80 25.68 -21.31
C PRO A 10 -41.27 27.10 -21.04
N PRO A 11 -41.51 27.64 -19.83
CA PRO A 11 -41.17 29.02 -19.48
C PRO A 11 -39.66 29.30 -19.57
N PRO A 12 -39.26 30.54 -19.96
CA PRO A 12 -37.87 30.92 -20.06
C PRO A 12 -37.27 31.01 -18.65
N GLY A 13 -36.36 30.10 -18.31
CA GLY A 13 -35.69 30.08 -17.01
C GLY A 13 -35.28 28.71 -16.49
N LEU A 14 -35.83 27.63 -17.03
CA LEU A 14 -35.30 26.28 -16.79
C LEU A 14 -34.22 26.00 -17.84
N THR A 15 -32.97 26.32 -17.49
CA THR A 15 -31.81 25.78 -18.20
C THR A 15 -31.86 24.26 -18.10
N VAL A 16 -32.43 23.61 -19.11
CA VAL A 16 -32.27 22.18 -19.34
C VAL A 16 -30.77 21.98 -19.50
N LEU A 17 -30.13 21.43 -18.46
CA LEU A 17 -28.71 21.12 -18.50
C LEU A 17 -28.45 20.22 -19.72
N PRO A 18 -27.49 20.58 -20.58
CA PRO A 18 -27.18 19.78 -21.76
C PRO A 18 -26.85 18.36 -21.33
N LYS A 19 -27.52 17.36 -21.91
CA LYS A 19 -27.32 15.95 -21.57
C LYS A 19 -25.84 15.60 -21.77
N PRO A 20 -25.06 15.36 -20.70
CA PRO A 20 -23.65 15.06 -20.84
C PRO A 20 -23.49 13.73 -21.58
N ALA A 21 -22.54 13.67 -22.51
CA ALA A 21 -22.14 12.42 -23.15
C ALA A 21 -21.34 11.58 -22.14
N LEU A 22 -22.07 10.86 -21.30
CA LEU A 22 -21.48 9.99 -20.28
C LEU A 22 -20.87 8.74 -20.94
N PRO A 23 -19.72 8.27 -20.45
CA PRO A 23 -19.11 7.01 -20.88
C PRO A 23 -19.91 5.82 -20.28
N ILE A 24 -21.15 5.63 -20.76
CA ILE A 24 -22.10 4.62 -20.23
C ILE A 24 -21.49 3.22 -20.23
N PRO A 25 -20.86 2.71 -21.32
CA PRO A 25 -20.29 1.37 -21.31
C PRO A 25 -19.19 1.18 -20.24
N GLN A 26 -18.40 2.23 -20.00
CA GLN A 26 -17.33 2.20 -19.00
C GLN A 26 -17.90 2.21 -17.57
N LEU A 27 -18.95 3.00 -17.33
CA LEU A 27 -19.65 3.03 -16.04
C LEU A 27 -20.37 1.70 -15.77
N GLU A 28 -20.96 1.09 -16.79
CA GLU A 28 -21.57 -0.25 -16.68
C GLU A 28 -20.53 -1.33 -16.38
N SER A 29 -19.36 -1.28 -17.03
CA SER A 29 -18.25 -2.17 -16.72
C SER A 29 -17.74 -1.98 -15.29
N LEU A 30 -17.59 -0.73 -14.84
CA LEU A 30 -17.16 -0.41 -13.48
C LEU A 30 -18.18 -0.91 -12.44
N LYS A 31 -19.48 -0.71 -12.71
CA LYS A 31 -20.57 -1.24 -11.88
C LYS A 31 -20.52 -2.75 -11.80
N PHE A 32 -20.32 -3.45 -12.91
CA PHE A 32 -20.20 -4.90 -12.93
C PHE A 32 -19.01 -5.38 -12.07
N LYS A 33 -17.85 -4.74 -12.20
CA LYS A 33 -16.66 -5.05 -11.38
C LYS A 33 -16.89 -4.76 -9.89
N ALA A 34 -17.55 -3.65 -9.57
CA ALA A 34 -17.89 -3.30 -8.18
C ALA A 34 -18.83 -4.35 -7.56
N ASN A 35 -19.85 -4.79 -8.29
CA ASN A 35 -20.75 -5.86 -7.85
C ASN A 35 -19.99 -7.17 -7.62
N GLN A 36 -19.06 -7.52 -8.50
CA GLN A 36 -18.23 -8.72 -8.33
C GLN A 36 -17.41 -8.69 -7.03
N ILE A 37 -16.85 -7.52 -6.70
CA ILE A 37 -16.12 -7.31 -5.44
C ILE A 37 -17.08 -7.49 -4.25
N ILE A 38 -18.26 -6.87 -4.28
CA ILE A 38 -19.28 -7.00 -3.22
C ILE A 38 -19.64 -8.48 -3.01
N ASP A 39 -19.91 -9.23 -4.09
CA ASP A 39 -20.24 -10.65 -4.00
C ASP A 39 -19.07 -11.47 -3.41
N SER A 40 -17.83 -11.13 -3.75
CA SER A 40 -16.65 -11.78 -3.19
C SER A 40 -16.44 -11.49 -1.70
N ILE A 41 -16.76 -10.27 -1.25
CA ILE A 41 -16.72 -9.88 0.16
C ILE A 41 -17.77 -10.66 0.94
N HIS A 42 -19.00 -10.72 0.44
CA HIS A 42 -20.07 -11.51 1.06
C HIS A 42 -19.72 -12.99 1.11
N ALA A 43 -19.09 -13.53 0.07
CA ALA A 43 -18.62 -14.92 0.08
C ALA A 43 -17.53 -15.19 1.13
N LEU A 44 -16.60 -14.25 1.32
CA LEU A 44 -15.59 -14.33 2.38
C LEU A 44 -16.25 -14.24 3.77
N GLN A 45 -17.15 -13.27 3.96
CA GLN A 45 -17.91 -13.12 5.20
C GLN A 45 -18.67 -14.41 5.55
N TRP A 46 -19.37 -14.98 4.58
CA TRP A 46 -20.10 -16.24 4.79
C TRP A 46 -19.19 -17.41 5.14
N THR A 47 -17.99 -17.44 4.57
CA THR A 47 -16.96 -18.44 4.90
C THR A 47 -16.46 -18.25 6.34
N LEU A 48 -16.20 -17.01 6.75
CA LEU A 48 -15.76 -16.66 8.11
C LEU A 48 -16.82 -16.92 9.17
N GLU A 49 -18.09 -16.72 8.83
CA GLU A 49 -19.23 -17.05 9.69
C GLU A 49 -19.44 -18.57 9.80
N ALA A 50 -18.71 -19.39 9.04
CA ALA A 50 -18.77 -20.85 9.04
C ALA A 50 -20.22 -21.39 8.97
N GLY A 51 -21.08 -20.73 8.19
CA GLY A 51 -22.51 -21.07 8.13
C GLY A 51 -23.26 -20.96 9.47
N GLY A 52 -22.81 -20.09 10.37
CA GLY A 52 -23.42 -19.84 11.69
C GLY A 52 -22.87 -20.71 12.83
N HIS A 53 -21.72 -21.38 12.65
CA HIS A 53 -21.09 -22.22 13.68
C HIS A 53 -19.89 -21.50 14.31
N PRO A 54 -20.07 -20.79 15.45
CA PRO A 54 -19.05 -19.91 16.02
C PRO A 54 -17.80 -20.64 16.56
N ALA A 55 -17.79 -21.98 16.57
CA ALA A 55 -16.71 -22.78 17.14
C ALA A 55 -15.74 -23.39 16.09
N ALA A 56 -16.04 -23.26 14.79
CA ALA A 56 -15.21 -23.83 13.73
C ALA A 56 -14.69 -22.72 12.82
N MET A 57 -13.43 -22.32 12.99
CA MET A 57 -12.77 -21.44 12.03
C MET A 57 -12.58 -22.21 10.71
N PRO A 58 -12.90 -21.62 9.55
CA PRO A 58 -12.62 -22.25 8.26
C PRO A 58 -11.11 -22.48 8.10
N ALA A 59 -10.76 -23.47 7.27
CA ALA A 59 -9.36 -23.80 7.04
C ALA A 59 -8.62 -22.60 6.42
N TRP A 60 -7.41 -22.33 6.90
CA TRP A 60 -6.59 -21.22 6.40
C TRP A 60 -6.42 -21.17 4.87
N PRO A 61 -6.22 -22.31 4.16
CA PRO A 61 -6.13 -22.31 2.70
C PRO A 61 -7.39 -21.76 2.00
N ASP A 62 -8.58 -21.99 2.58
CA ASP A 62 -9.84 -21.50 2.01
C ASP A 62 -9.96 -19.99 2.17
N ILE A 63 -9.62 -19.46 3.36
CA ILE A 63 -9.55 -18.01 3.61
C ILE A 63 -8.56 -17.36 2.63
N LEU A 64 -7.35 -17.93 2.51
CA LEU A 64 -6.29 -17.39 1.66
C LEU A 64 -6.71 -17.36 0.18
N SER A 65 -7.39 -18.40 -0.29
CA SER A 65 -7.93 -18.47 -1.65
C SER A 65 -8.96 -17.37 -1.91
N LYS A 66 -9.91 -17.17 -0.99
CA LYS A 66 -10.92 -16.08 -1.09
C LYS A 66 -10.27 -14.70 -1.03
N TYR A 67 -9.28 -14.50 -0.17
CA TYR A 67 -8.54 -13.24 -0.08
C TYR A 67 -7.76 -12.95 -1.36
N SER A 68 -7.08 -13.95 -1.92
CA SER A 68 -6.34 -13.81 -3.19
C SER A 68 -7.27 -13.44 -4.35
N MET A 69 -8.48 -14.00 -4.38
CA MET A 69 -9.51 -13.63 -5.34
C MET A 69 -9.96 -12.17 -5.17
N LEU A 70 -10.23 -11.74 -3.93
CA LEU A 70 -10.61 -10.36 -3.61
C LEU A 70 -9.49 -9.37 -4.00
N LEU A 71 -8.23 -9.73 -3.74
CA LEU A 71 -7.06 -8.94 -4.13
C LEU A 71 -7.00 -8.77 -5.65
N SER A 72 -7.15 -9.86 -6.42
CA SER A 72 -7.16 -9.81 -7.88
C SER A 72 -8.30 -8.94 -8.43
N GLN A 73 -9.50 -9.06 -7.86
CA GLN A 73 -10.65 -8.25 -8.27
C GLN A 73 -10.45 -6.76 -7.95
N THR A 74 -9.90 -6.45 -6.77
CA THR A 74 -9.57 -5.08 -6.35
C THR A 74 -8.51 -4.47 -7.27
N HIS A 75 -7.47 -5.23 -7.62
CA HIS A 75 -6.46 -4.82 -8.59
C HIS A 75 -7.08 -4.52 -9.96
N ASN A 76 -7.96 -5.39 -10.45
CA ASN A 76 -8.65 -5.20 -11.74
C ASN A 76 -9.61 -4.00 -11.75
N PHE A 77 -10.18 -3.65 -10.59
CA PHE A 77 -11.01 -2.48 -10.40
C PHE A 77 -10.16 -1.20 -10.35
N SER A 78 -9.07 -1.20 -9.57
CA SER A 78 -8.09 -0.09 -9.53
C SER A 78 -7.51 0.20 -10.92
N THR A 79 -7.11 -0.84 -11.66
CA THR A 79 -6.65 -0.73 -13.05
C THR A 79 -7.72 -0.06 -13.93
N ALA A 80 -8.99 -0.45 -13.79
CA ALA A 80 -10.07 0.16 -14.57
C ALA A 80 -10.31 1.64 -14.21
N LEU A 81 -10.02 2.06 -12.98
CA LEU A 81 -10.16 3.45 -12.54
C LEU A 81 -9.00 4.33 -12.99
N VAL A 82 -7.76 3.81 -13.02
CA VAL A 82 -6.55 4.60 -13.29
C VAL A 82 -6.21 4.66 -14.78
N HIS A 83 -6.49 3.60 -15.55
CA HIS A 83 -6.07 3.56 -16.94
C HIS A 83 -6.98 4.43 -17.82
N PRO A 84 -6.42 5.46 -18.51
CA PRO A 84 -7.19 6.25 -19.45
C PRO A 84 -7.64 5.37 -20.61
N PHE A 85 -8.94 5.28 -20.82
CA PHE A 85 -9.48 4.56 -21.96
C PHE A 85 -9.04 5.25 -23.25
N PRO A 86 -8.66 4.51 -24.31
CA PRO A 86 -8.36 5.07 -25.61
C PRO A 86 -9.65 5.64 -26.21
N THR A 87 -9.96 6.88 -25.90
CA THR A 87 -11.04 7.63 -26.53
C THR A 87 -10.44 8.36 -27.71
N SER A 88 -10.62 7.76 -28.89
CA SER A 88 -10.23 8.28 -30.20
C SER A 88 -8.75 8.15 -30.56
N ALA A 89 -8.47 7.51 -31.70
CA ALA A 89 -7.14 7.20 -32.24
C ALA A 89 -6.31 8.43 -32.70
N ASN A 90 -6.69 9.65 -32.30
CA ASN A 90 -6.14 10.88 -32.87
C ASN A 90 -5.79 11.99 -31.86
N ALA A 91 -5.80 11.73 -30.55
CA ALA A 91 -5.47 12.73 -29.54
C ALA A 91 -4.03 12.54 -29.02
N LYS A 92 -3.13 13.45 -29.42
CA LYS A 92 -1.75 13.60 -28.88
C LYS A 92 -1.69 14.16 -27.44
N ALA A 93 -2.84 14.24 -26.74
CA ALA A 93 -2.88 14.73 -25.37
C ALA A 93 -2.58 13.57 -24.40
N PRO A 94 -1.88 13.81 -23.27
CA PRO A 94 -1.75 12.80 -22.23
C PRO A 94 -3.14 12.30 -21.83
N GLY A 95 -3.34 10.99 -21.84
CA GLY A 95 -4.64 10.38 -21.59
C GLY A 95 -5.15 10.78 -20.21
N GLN A 96 -6.08 11.72 -20.16
CA GLN A 96 -6.71 12.15 -18.92
C GLN A 96 -7.75 11.12 -18.49
N ASN A 97 -7.87 10.92 -17.18
CA ASN A 97 -8.87 10.03 -16.64
C ASN A 97 -10.28 10.60 -16.90
N ILE A 98 -11.12 9.84 -17.58
CA ILE A 98 -12.48 10.28 -17.97
C ILE A 98 -13.33 10.49 -16.71
N TYR A 99 -13.09 9.71 -15.66
CA TYR A 99 -13.87 9.75 -14.42
C TYR A 99 -13.67 11.05 -13.63
N GLU A 100 -12.47 11.66 -13.70
CA GLU A 100 -12.16 12.93 -13.01
C GLU A 100 -12.98 14.11 -13.55
N ARG A 101 -13.51 14.00 -14.78
CA ARG A 101 -14.31 15.06 -15.42
C ARG A 101 -15.81 14.92 -15.17
N ILE A 102 -16.25 13.82 -14.56
CA ILE A 102 -17.67 13.55 -14.32
C ILE A 102 -18.07 14.25 -13.03
N ALA A 103 -18.95 15.23 -13.13
CA ALA A 103 -19.62 15.83 -11.99
C ALA A 103 -20.99 15.17 -11.81
N LEU A 104 -21.27 14.69 -10.60
CA LEU A 104 -22.58 14.14 -10.23
C LEU A 104 -23.39 15.23 -9.54
N HIS A 105 -24.58 15.50 -10.08
CA HIS A 105 -25.56 16.35 -9.43
C HIS A 105 -26.95 15.70 -9.53
N PRO A 106 -27.85 15.97 -8.57
CA PRO A 106 -29.23 15.52 -8.67
C PRO A 106 -29.89 16.07 -9.95
N SER A 107 -30.61 15.21 -10.66
CA SER A 107 -31.30 15.59 -11.91
C SER A 107 -32.68 16.22 -11.68
N MET A 108 -33.22 16.09 -10.47
CA MET A 108 -34.48 16.68 -10.05
C MET A 108 -34.22 17.65 -8.90
N GLY A 109 -34.91 18.78 -8.91
CA GLY A 109 -34.91 19.68 -7.76
C GLY A 109 -35.53 18.97 -6.56
N MET A 110 -34.79 18.93 -5.45
CA MET A 110 -35.27 18.41 -4.17
C MET A 110 -35.14 19.50 -3.10
N THR A 111 -35.83 19.31 -1.98
CA THR A 111 -35.72 20.22 -0.83
C THR A 111 -34.40 19.99 -0.09
N ASP A 112 -33.88 21.00 0.60
CA ASP A 112 -32.62 20.90 1.37
C ASP A 112 -32.65 19.73 2.37
N ALA A 113 -33.78 19.48 3.04
CA ALA A 113 -33.92 18.37 3.97
C ALA A 113 -33.82 16.98 3.28
N GLN A 114 -34.32 16.85 2.05
CA GLN A 114 -34.20 15.61 1.27
C GLN A 114 -32.79 15.42 0.71
N LEU A 115 -32.15 16.52 0.29
CA LEU A 115 -30.75 16.51 -0.14
C LEU A 115 -29.85 16.02 0.99
N ASP A 116 -29.97 16.61 2.18
CA ASP A 116 -29.16 16.28 3.35
C ASP A 116 -29.43 14.86 3.88
N GLY A 117 -30.69 14.40 3.83
CA GLY A 117 -31.08 13.09 4.37
C GLY A 117 -30.78 11.91 3.45
N GLU A 118 -30.99 12.05 2.14
CA GLU A 118 -31.00 10.91 1.21
C GLU A 118 -29.77 10.89 0.29
N VAL A 119 -29.34 12.05 -0.18
CA VAL A 119 -28.35 12.14 -1.27
C VAL A 119 -26.96 12.47 -0.76
N VAL A 120 -26.85 13.41 0.19
CA VAL A 120 -25.58 13.82 0.79
C VAL A 120 -24.81 12.64 1.39
N PRO A 121 -25.43 11.68 2.12
CA PRO A 121 -24.70 10.52 2.63
C PRO A 121 -24.13 9.62 1.53
N LEU A 122 -24.82 9.50 0.38
CA LEU A 122 -24.41 8.66 -0.75
C LEU A 122 -23.34 9.32 -1.62
N LEU A 123 -23.41 10.65 -1.79
CA LEU A 123 -22.41 11.44 -2.51
C LEU A 123 -21.22 11.84 -1.64
N ARG A 124 -21.18 11.37 -0.40
CA ARG A 124 -20.14 11.72 0.55
C ARG A 124 -18.81 11.09 0.13
N ASN A 125 -17.85 11.93 -0.24
CA ASN A 125 -16.46 11.52 -0.48
C ASN A 125 -15.62 11.44 0.79
N GLN A 126 -16.25 11.18 1.95
CA GLN A 126 -15.53 11.12 3.21
C GLN A 126 -14.84 9.77 3.31
N GLN A 127 -13.51 9.83 3.38
CA GLN A 127 -12.69 8.68 3.75
C GLN A 127 -13.10 8.14 5.13
N THR A 128 -12.99 6.83 5.33
CA THR A 128 -13.19 6.25 6.65
C THR A 128 -12.18 6.81 7.65
N ILE A 129 -12.57 6.91 8.92
CA ILE A 129 -11.74 7.52 9.97
C ILE A 129 -10.39 6.81 10.09
N ASP A 130 -10.36 5.49 9.91
CA ASP A 130 -9.12 4.71 9.98
C ASP A 130 -8.17 5.01 8.82
N VAL A 131 -8.71 5.25 7.62
CA VAL A 131 -7.91 5.68 6.46
C VAL A 131 -7.34 7.06 6.71
N LEU A 132 -8.15 8.01 7.20
CA LEU A 132 -7.69 9.35 7.57
C LEU A 132 -6.57 9.33 8.62
N ARG A 133 -6.70 8.48 9.64
CA ARG A 133 -5.67 8.31 10.68
C ARG A 133 -4.38 7.78 10.06
N THR A 134 -4.47 6.75 9.23
CA THR A 134 -3.32 6.13 8.58
C THR A 134 -2.63 7.10 7.60
N GLU A 135 -3.39 7.87 6.83
CA GLU A 135 -2.87 8.94 5.97
C GLU A 135 -2.14 10.01 6.78
N ASN A 136 -2.70 10.44 7.93
CA ASN A 136 -2.04 11.41 8.79
C ASN A 136 -0.72 10.87 9.38
N ASP A 137 -0.72 9.62 9.86
CA ASP A 137 0.49 8.99 10.42
C ASP A 137 1.57 8.78 9.35
N THR A 138 1.19 8.39 8.13
CA THR A 138 2.14 8.24 7.02
C THR A 138 2.73 9.58 6.58
N VAL A 139 1.91 10.63 6.45
CA VAL A 139 2.39 11.99 6.13
C VAL A 139 3.30 12.52 7.23
N ARG A 140 2.98 12.25 8.51
CA ARG A 140 3.83 12.66 9.65
C ARG A 140 5.18 11.96 9.62
N ARG A 141 5.21 10.64 9.46
CA ARG A 141 6.47 9.87 9.34
C ARG A 141 7.29 10.32 8.14
N LEU A 142 6.66 10.58 6.99
CA LEU A 142 7.34 11.11 5.82
C LEU A 142 7.97 12.48 6.11
N ALA A 143 7.19 13.38 6.71
CA ALA A 143 7.65 14.71 7.08
C ALA A 143 8.83 14.68 8.07
N GLU A 144 8.91 13.71 8.98
CA GLU A 144 10.04 13.54 9.89
C GLU A 144 11.36 13.25 9.15
N HIS A 145 11.29 12.56 8.01
CA HIS A 145 12.46 12.21 7.19
C HIS A 145 12.75 13.18 6.05
N MET A 146 11.83 14.10 5.75
CA MET A 146 12.04 15.15 4.74
C MET A 146 12.91 16.29 5.28
N SER A 147 13.83 16.78 4.47
CA SER A 147 14.65 17.96 4.78
C SER A 147 13.81 19.23 4.92
N THR A 148 12.75 19.36 4.11
CA THR A 148 11.76 20.45 4.21
C THR A 148 10.79 20.27 5.38
N ARG A 149 10.77 19.11 6.04
CA ARG A 149 9.73 18.68 7.01
C ARG A 149 8.29 18.73 6.47
N GLY A 150 8.15 18.63 5.14
CA GLY A 150 6.87 18.56 4.46
C GLY A 150 5.97 19.79 4.68
N SER A 151 4.66 19.60 4.50
CA SER A 151 3.66 20.66 4.65
C SER A 151 3.56 21.23 6.07
N GLN A 152 4.08 20.52 7.09
CA GLN A 152 4.07 20.96 8.48
C GLN A 152 5.01 22.15 8.73
N ALA A 153 6.15 22.22 8.03
CA ALA A 153 7.06 23.36 8.12
C ALA A 153 6.57 24.57 7.32
N VAL A 154 5.91 24.33 6.18
CA VAL A 154 5.26 25.40 5.38
C VAL A 154 4.18 26.10 6.22
N LEU A 155 3.42 25.34 7.00
CA LEU A 155 2.38 25.86 7.91
C LEU A 155 2.94 26.44 9.23
N GLY A 156 4.26 26.38 9.45
CA GLY A 156 4.90 26.90 10.66
C GLY A 156 4.54 26.17 11.94
N LEU A 157 4.07 24.92 11.85
CA LEU A 157 3.67 24.09 13.00
C LEU A 157 4.88 23.43 13.68
N THR A 158 6.04 23.40 13.02
CA THR A 158 7.28 22.87 13.58
C THR A 158 8.32 23.99 13.73
N PRO A 159 9.11 23.98 14.82
CA PRO A 159 10.16 24.96 15.02
C PRO A 159 11.21 24.84 13.92
N PRO A 160 11.68 25.97 13.33
CA PRO A 160 12.65 25.94 12.25
C PRO A 160 13.93 25.22 12.71
N PRO A 161 14.59 24.45 11.82
CA PRO A 161 15.87 23.84 12.16
C PRO A 161 16.91 24.92 12.55
N PRO A 162 17.88 24.57 13.43
CA PRO A 162 18.94 25.50 13.78
C PRO A 162 19.70 25.93 12.52
N PRO A 163 19.98 27.23 12.33
CA PRO A 163 20.60 27.72 11.11
C PRO A 163 22.00 27.15 10.96
N LEU A 164 22.28 26.59 9.78
CA LEU A 164 23.64 26.30 9.33
C LEU A 164 24.44 27.62 9.25
N PRO A 165 25.74 27.63 9.57
CA PRO A 165 26.55 28.84 9.55
C PRO A 165 26.55 29.45 8.14
N GLY A 166 25.96 30.64 7.98
CA GLY A 166 25.97 31.40 6.73
C GLY A 166 24.70 31.30 5.86
N ALA A 167 23.69 30.52 6.25
CA ALA A 167 22.41 30.45 5.52
C ALA A 167 21.29 31.16 6.31
N PHE A 168 20.59 32.10 5.66
CA PHE A 168 19.35 32.62 6.21
C PHE A 168 18.30 31.50 6.19
N PRO A 169 17.61 31.22 7.30
CA PRO A 169 16.55 30.21 7.33
C PRO A 169 15.38 30.72 6.49
N ARG A 170 15.35 30.32 5.21
CA ARG A 170 14.16 30.49 4.38
C ARG A 170 13.14 29.46 4.83
N LYS A 171 11.90 29.91 5.00
CA LYS A 171 10.78 28.99 5.21
C LYS A 171 10.64 28.15 3.94
N PRO A 172 10.60 26.82 4.04
CA PRO A 172 10.30 25.97 2.89
C PRO A 172 8.99 26.42 2.26
N GLU A 173 8.97 26.58 0.94
CA GLU A 173 7.75 26.85 0.20
C GLU A 173 7.08 25.54 -0.22
N TYR A 174 5.81 25.61 -0.64
CA TYR A 174 5.08 24.42 -1.08
C TYR A 174 5.71 23.79 -2.33
N GLU A 175 6.33 24.61 -3.18
CA GLU A 175 7.07 24.14 -4.35
C GLU A 175 8.29 23.31 -3.97
N ASP A 176 9.04 23.73 -2.93
CA ASP A 176 10.21 22.98 -2.42
C ASP A 176 9.80 21.59 -1.90
N VAL A 177 8.68 21.50 -1.17
CA VAL A 177 8.13 20.23 -0.66
C VAL A 177 7.71 19.30 -1.80
N LEU A 178 7.06 19.85 -2.84
CA LEU A 178 6.65 19.06 -4.00
C LEU A 178 7.85 18.55 -4.81
N GLN A 179 8.88 19.38 -4.96
CA GLN A 179 10.12 18.98 -5.62
C GLN A 179 10.82 17.87 -4.84
N GLU A 180 10.98 18.01 -3.53
CA GLU A 180 11.58 16.98 -2.68
C GLU A 180 10.79 15.67 -2.74
N CYS A 181 9.45 15.72 -2.70
CA CYS A 181 8.60 14.54 -2.88
C CYS A 181 8.84 13.85 -4.23
N ALA A 182 9.00 14.62 -5.31
CA ALA A 182 9.28 14.06 -6.64
C ALA A 182 10.66 13.38 -6.68
N GLU A 183 11.67 14.01 -6.08
CA GLU A 183 13.03 13.46 -5.98
C GLU A 183 13.07 12.15 -5.16
N ILE A 184 12.39 12.12 -4.01
CA ILE A 184 12.25 10.92 -3.17
C ILE A 184 11.58 9.79 -3.95
N ARG A 185 10.48 10.09 -4.64
CA ARG A 185 9.78 9.11 -5.49
C ARG A 185 10.71 8.55 -6.57
N ASP A 186 11.35 9.42 -7.34
CA ASP A 186 12.20 9.00 -8.46
C ASP A 186 13.44 8.21 -7.97
N ALA A 187 13.97 8.53 -6.78
CA ALA A 187 15.03 7.75 -6.14
C ALA A 187 14.56 6.38 -5.65
N HIS A 188 13.35 6.31 -5.09
CA HIS A 188 12.71 5.06 -4.68
C HIS A 188 12.42 4.15 -5.88
N ASP A 189 11.81 4.68 -6.94
CA ASP A 189 11.45 3.91 -8.13
C ASP A 189 12.70 3.35 -8.82
N ARG A 190 13.77 4.14 -8.90
CA ARG A 190 15.07 3.65 -9.39
C ARG A 190 15.65 2.51 -8.54
N ARG A 191 15.43 2.50 -7.22
CA ARG A 191 15.85 1.39 -6.34
C ARG A 191 15.00 0.15 -6.58
N ALA A 192 13.69 0.30 -6.64
CA ALA A 192 12.76 -0.78 -6.94
C ALA A 192 13.07 -1.42 -8.30
N ASP A 193 13.31 -0.62 -9.34
CA ASP A 193 13.67 -1.09 -10.67
C ASP A 193 14.97 -1.91 -10.67
N ARG A 194 15.99 -1.48 -9.92
CA ARG A 194 17.23 -2.25 -9.78
C ARG A 194 16.98 -3.59 -9.09
N ALA A 195 16.19 -3.60 -8.03
CA ALA A 195 15.83 -4.82 -7.30
C ALA A 195 15.05 -5.80 -8.19
N VAL A 196 14.04 -5.31 -8.93
CA VAL A 196 13.25 -6.14 -9.86
C VAL A 196 14.14 -6.74 -10.95
N ARG A 197 15.05 -5.96 -11.53
CA ARG A 197 16.02 -6.47 -12.51
C ARG A 197 16.93 -7.54 -11.91
N ALA A 198 17.45 -7.32 -10.71
CA ALA A 198 18.30 -8.29 -10.02
C ALA A 198 17.55 -9.62 -9.75
N VAL A 199 16.33 -9.56 -9.22
CA VAL A 199 15.47 -10.73 -8.99
C VAL A 199 15.14 -11.45 -10.29
N THR A 200 14.90 -10.71 -11.37
CA THR A 200 14.64 -11.30 -12.71
C THR A 200 15.88 -12.05 -13.22
N MET A 201 17.07 -11.45 -13.11
CA MET A 201 18.32 -12.12 -13.47
C MET A 201 18.57 -13.39 -12.65
N LEU A 202 18.29 -13.37 -11.34
CA LEU A 202 18.42 -14.56 -10.49
C LEU A 202 17.43 -15.66 -10.92
N ARG A 203 16.18 -15.29 -11.17
CA ARG A 203 15.14 -16.22 -11.66
C ARG A 203 15.51 -16.87 -12.99
N GLU A 204 16.20 -16.15 -13.87
CA GLU A 204 16.66 -16.68 -15.16
C GLU A 204 17.94 -17.52 -15.05
N LYS A 205 18.84 -17.17 -14.12
CA LYS A 205 20.10 -17.90 -13.89
C LYS A 205 19.89 -19.26 -13.23
N PHE A 206 18.91 -19.38 -12.33
CA PHE A 206 18.64 -20.62 -11.60
C PHE A 206 17.37 -21.28 -12.12
N ASP A 207 17.47 -22.49 -12.68
CA ASP A 207 16.28 -23.30 -12.98
C ASP A 207 15.73 -23.89 -11.67
N TRP A 208 14.88 -23.11 -11.01
CA TRP A 208 14.22 -23.45 -9.76
C TRP A 208 13.25 -24.64 -9.87
N LYS A 209 12.96 -25.15 -11.09
CA LYS A 209 12.21 -26.39 -11.30
C LYS A 209 13.12 -27.61 -11.44
N GLN A 210 14.35 -27.39 -11.89
CA GLN A 210 15.41 -28.38 -11.84
C GLN A 210 15.87 -28.41 -10.39
N ARG A 211 15.15 -29.19 -9.58
CA ARG A 211 15.44 -29.43 -8.17
C ARG A 211 16.94 -29.48 -7.99
N VAL A 212 17.44 -28.62 -7.09
CA VAL A 212 18.71 -28.71 -6.40
C VAL A 212 19.15 -30.18 -6.40
N GLU A 213 19.92 -30.58 -7.42
CA GLU A 213 20.63 -31.84 -7.41
C GLU A 213 21.74 -31.51 -6.41
N VAL A 214 21.49 -31.95 -5.19
CA VAL A 214 22.29 -31.70 -4.00
C VAL A 214 23.73 -32.12 -4.31
N GLU A 215 24.57 -31.19 -4.79
CA GLU A 215 26.02 -31.39 -4.98
C GLU A 215 26.76 -31.40 -3.63
N VAL A 216 26.08 -31.10 -2.53
CA VAL A 216 26.59 -31.23 -1.16
C VAL A 216 25.73 -32.24 -0.43
N GLU A 217 26.12 -33.51 -0.46
CA GLU A 217 25.62 -34.56 0.44
C GLU A 217 25.65 -34.01 1.88
N GLU A 218 24.48 -33.64 2.42
CA GLU A 218 24.36 -33.14 3.79
C GLU A 218 24.82 -34.26 4.74
N PRO A 219 25.74 -33.97 5.68
CA PRO A 219 26.12 -34.91 6.73
C PRO A 219 24.87 -35.39 7.49
N GLU A 220 24.82 -36.69 7.76
CA GLU A 220 23.71 -37.45 8.35
C GLU A 220 22.87 -36.69 9.41
N GLU A 221 21.56 -36.89 9.27
CA GLU A 221 20.44 -36.42 10.09
C GLU A 221 20.77 -36.32 11.59
N LEU A 222 20.74 -35.10 12.12
CA LEU A 222 20.62 -34.86 13.56
C LEU A 222 19.21 -35.31 13.98
N ASP A 223 19.07 -36.57 14.38
CA ASP A 223 17.89 -37.14 15.03
C ASP A 223 17.44 -36.21 16.17
N TRP A 224 16.44 -35.37 15.91
CA TRP A 224 15.80 -34.59 16.95
C TRP A 224 14.91 -35.54 17.76
N ASP A 225 15.46 -36.13 18.83
CA ASP A 225 14.72 -36.98 19.76
C ASP A 225 13.76 -36.12 20.61
N PRO A 226 12.42 -36.26 20.45
CA PRO A 226 11.45 -35.49 21.22
C PRO A 226 11.46 -35.78 22.73
N ARG A 227 12.26 -36.75 23.20
CA ARG A 227 12.34 -37.15 24.62
C ARG A 227 13.39 -36.38 25.42
N LEU A 228 14.26 -35.61 24.77
CA LEU A 228 15.31 -34.82 25.45
C LEU A 228 14.79 -33.46 25.98
N GLY A 229 13.53 -33.12 25.74
CA GLY A 229 12.89 -31.91 26.27
C GLY A 229 12.35 -32.00 27.72
N HIS A 230 12.68 -33.06 28.48
CA HIS A 230 12.05 -33.24 29.80
C HIS A 230 12.93 -33.82 30.90
N HIS A 231 14.25 -33.56 30.92
CA HIS A 231 15.10 -33.91 32.07
C HIS A 231 15.91 -32.68 32.51
N GLY A 232 15.34 -31.91 33.43
CA GLY A 232 16.00 -30.71 33.91
C GLY A 232 15.37 -30.02 35.11
N HIS A 233 14.77 -30.73 36.07
CA HIS A 233 14.75 -30.26 37.47
C HIS A 233 14.81 -31.46 38.42
N GLY A 234 16.02 -31.67 38.95
CA GLY A 234 16.33 -32.74 39.88
C GLY A 234 15.57 -32.58 41.20
N HIS A 235 14.93 -33.65 41.63
CA HIS A 235 14.41 -33.79 42.97
C HIS A 235 15.07 -35.02 43.63
N PHE A 236 16.14 -34.76 44.38
CA PHE A 236 16.61 -35.68 45.41
C PHE A 236 17.16 -34.86 46.60
N HIS A 237 16.31 -34.55 47.57
CA HIS A 237 16.54 -34.83 48.98
C HIS A 237 15.36 -34.35 49.84
N GLY A 238 15.03 -35.15 50.85
CA GLY A 238 13.87 -34.98 51.70
C GLY A 238 14.03 -34.01 52.88
N HIS A 239 12.89 -33.39 53.20
CA HIS A 239 12.37 -33.01 54.52
C HIS A 239 13.06 -31.85 55.30
N PRO A 240 12.31 -31.20 56.23
CA PRO A 240 11.54 -29.95 56.05
C PRO A 240 12.13 -28.76 56.84
N GLN A 241 11.63 -27.53 56.62
CA GLN A 241 11.27 -26.51 57.63
C GLN A 241 11.17 -25.10 56.98
N ALA A 242 10.04 -24.42 57.20
CA ALA A 242 9.79 -23.00 56.89
C ALA A 242 10.47 -22.08 57.95
N PRO A 243 10.43 -20.72 57.90
CA PRO A 243 9.84 -19.76 56.94
C PRO A 243 10.79 -18.56 56.58
N ALA A 244 10.23 -17.52 55.92
CA ALA A 244 10.63 -16.09 55.89
C ALA A 244 11.20 -15.51 54.58
N GLU A 245 10.35 -14.68 53.95
CA GLU A 245 10.57 -13.31 53.43
C GLU A 245 12.01 -12.81 53.20
N GLU A 246 12.36 -12.45 51.95
CA GLU A 246 13.10 -11.22 51.67
C GLU A 246 13.02 -10.79 50.19
N ASP A 247 12.93 -9.47 50.05
CA ASP A 247 12.75 -8.61 48.90
C ASP A 247 14.13 -8.31 48.28
N VAL A 248 14.31 -8.50 46.96
CA VAL A 248 15.50 -7.99 46.24
C VAL A 248 15.10 -7.48 44.85
N GLU A 249 14.84 -6.19 44.83
CA GLU A 249 14.93 -5.27 43.70
C GLU A 249 16.39 -5.19 43.19
N MET A 250 16.62 -5.38 41.89
CA MET A 250 17.85 -4.95 41.21
C MET A 250 17.53 -4.42 39.82
N ASP A 251 17.44 -3.10 39.78
CA ASP A 251 17.77 -2.20 38.67
C ASP A 251 19.28 -2.32 38.35
N ASP A 252 19.66 -2.53 37.09
CA ASP A 252 20.80 -1.81 36.49
C ASP A 252 20.89 -2.03 34.96
N SER A 253 20.67 -0.93 34.25
CA SER A 253 21.53 -0.29 33.24
C SER A 253 22.50 -1.12 32.37
N ASP A 254 22.27 -0.96 31.05
CA ASP A 254 23.22 -0.44 30.05
C ASP A 254 24.56 -1.17 29.80
N GLU A 255 24.67 -1.84 28.64
CA GLU A 255 25.95 -1.92 27.92
C GLU A 255 25.74 -2.08 26.41
N SER A 256 26.23 -1.08 25.68
CA SER A 256 26.31 -1.01 24.22
C SER A 256 27.25 -2.08 23.65
N SER A 257 26.88 -2.67 22.51
CA SER A 257 27.88 -3.22 21.59
C SER A 257 27.50 -2.84 20.16
N ASP A 258 28.19 -1.81 19.70
CA ASP A 258 28.21 -1.22 18.37
C ASP A 258 29.52 -1.69 17.72
N ASP A 259 29.47 -2.70 16.83
CA ASP A 259 30.47 -2.89 15.75
C ASP A 259 30.03 -4.05 14.84
N ASP A 260 30.03 -3.81 13.52
CA ASP A 260 30.15 -4.77 12.39
C ASP A 260 29.32 -4.39 11.13
N GLU A 261 29.24 -3.10 10.77
CA GLU A 261 28.82 -2.65 9.43
C GLU A 261 30.00 -2.26 8.52
N LYS A 262 30.92 -3.21 8.27
CA LYS A 262 31.98 -3.02 7.26
C LYS A 262 32.24 -4.29 6.47
N ASP A 263 31.35 -4.63 5.53
CA ASP A 263 31.78 -5.43 4.35
C ASP A 263 30.78 -5.52 3.16
N GLU A 264 29.87 -4.56 2.97
CA GLU A 264 28.88 -4.65 1.87
C GLU A 264 29.32 -4.01 0.53
N ASN A 265 30.50 -3.38 0.44
CA ASN A 265 30.90 -2.58 -0.73
C ASN A 265 31.90 -3.24 -1.71
N ASN A 266 32.24 -4.54 -1.56
CA ASN A 266 33.32 -5.15 -2.37
C ASN A 266 32.87 -6.06 -3.54
N VAL A 267 31.60 -6.06 -3.93
CA VAL A 267 31.08 -6.97 -4.99
C VAL A 267 31.04 -6.37 -6.40
N GLU A 268 31.40 -5.09 -6.58
CA GLU A 268 31.30 -4.40 -7.90
C GLU A 268 32.55 -4.51 -8.80
N GLY A 269 33.67 -5.09 -8.33
CA GLY A 269 34.95 -5.06 -9.05
C GLY A 269 35.26 -6.25 -10.00
N ALA A 270 34.50 -7.36 -9.93
CA ALA A 270 34.92 -8.62 -10.56
C ALA A 270 34.31 -8.91 -11.94
N LEU A 271 33.39 -8.08 -12.44
CA LEU A 271 32.60 -8.38 -13.66
C LEU A 271 32.79 -7.39 -14.82
N THR A 272 33.77 -6.47 -14.76
CA THR A 272 33.90 -5.38 -15.75
C THR A 272 35.19 -5.36 -16.58
N ASN A 273 36.05 -6.38 -16.57
CA ASN A 273 37.21 -6.42 -17.47
C ASN A 273 37.15 -7.58 -18.49
N PRO A 274 36.59 -7.35 -19.70
CA PRO A 274 37.01 -8.06 -20.89
C PRO A 274 38.22 -7.32 -21.50
N ASP A 275 39.32 -8.05 -21.71
CA ASP A 275 40.58 -7.64 -22.36
C ASP A 275 41.61 -6.80 -21.58
N ALA A 276 42.56 -7.50 -20.97
CA ALA A 276 43.95 -7.04 -20.85
C ALA A 276 44.93 -8.23 -21.03
N THR A 277 45.19 -8.53 -22.31
CA THR A 277 46.54 -8.76 -22.89
C THR A 277 47.52 -9.73 -22.19
N SER A 278 47.80 -10.86 -22.86
CA SER A 278 49.16 -11.43 -22.91
C SER A 278 50.19 -10.34 -23.25
N PRO A 279 51.41 -10.31 -22.67
CA PRO A 279 52.45 -11.24 -23.12
C PRO A 279 53.56 -11.66 -22.12
N LEU A 280 54.19 -12.79 -22.50
CA LEU A 280 55.63 -13.16 -22.49
C LEU A 280 56.38 -13.63 -21.21
N ALA A 281 56.97 -14.82 -21.44
CA ALA A 281 58.30 -15.33 -21.06
C ALA A 281 58.45 -16.09 -19.74
N VAL A 282 58.59 -17.42 -19.82
CA VAL A 282 59.88 -18.15 -19.90
C VAL A 282 59.72 -19.33 -20.86
#